data_AF-A0A366IF80-F1
#
_entry.id   AF-A0A366IF80-F1
#
_cell.length_a   1.000
_cell.length_b   1.000
_cell.length_c   1.000
_cell.angle_alpha   90.00
_cell.angle_beta   90.00
_cell.angle_gamma   90.00
#
_symmetry.space_group_name_H-M   'P 1'
#
loop_
_entity.id
_entity.type
_entity.pdbx_description
1 polymer ?
#
loop_
_entity_poly.entity_id
_entity_poly.type
_entity_poly.pdbx_seq_one_letter_code
_entity_poly.pdbx_strand_id
1 'polypeptide(L)' 'YHRLDAAERALGEVEGRERKKIATREGMLAEARTQVGADTH' A
#
# COMPACT_ATOMS: atom_id res chain seq x y z
N TYR A 1 -1.57 -2.27 -10.18
CA TYR A 1 -0.38 -3.08 -9.84
C TYR A 1 0.71 -2.22 -9.18
N HIS A 2 1.22 -1.17 -9.85
CA HIS A 2 2.29 -0.31 -9.30
C HIS A 2 1.97 0.41 -7.97
N ARG A 3 0.74 0.89 -7.79
CA ARG A 3 0.34 1.58 -6.54
C ARG A 3 0.33 0.66 -5.32
N LEU A 4 -0.07 -0.60 -5.51
CA LEU A 4 -0.04 -1.60 -4.44
C LEU A 4 1.40 -1.96 -4.09
N ASP A 5 2.28 -2.12 -5.09
CA ASP A 5 3.72 -2.39 -4.86
C ASP A 5 4.39 -1.27 -4.06
N ALA A 6 4.08 0.00 -4.35
CA ALA A 6 4.60 1.14 -3.60
C ALA A 6 4.14 1.13 -2.13
N ALA A 7 2.86 0.84 -1.88
CA ALA A 7 2.32 0.71 -0.52
C ALA A 7 2.97 -0.46 0.23
N GLU A 8 3.15 -1.61 -0.42
CA GLU A 8 3.83 -2.78 0.16
C GLU A 8 5.28 -2.49 0.53
N ARG A 9 6.01 -1.72 -0.28
CA ARG A 9 7.38 -1.27 0.03
C ARG A 9 7.40 -0.34 1.23
N ALA A 10 6.55 0.69 1.25
CA ALA A 10 6.47 1.64 2.37
C ALA A 10 6.17 0.93 3.70
N LEU A 11 5.28 -0.07 3.69
CA LEU A 11 5.01 -0.89 4.88
C LEU A 11 6.20 -1.78 5.28
N GLY A 12 6.96 -2.26 4.30
CA GLY A 12 8.19 -3.02 4.53
C GLY A 12 9.28 -2.19 5.19
N GLU A 13 9.49 -0.96 4.72
CA GLU A 13 10.54 -0.06 5.20
C GLU A 13 10.43 0.22 6.71
N VAL A 14 9.21 0.42 7.23
CA VAL A 14 8.94 0.59 8.67
C VAL A 14 9.42 -0.61 9.49
N GLU A 15 9.42 -1.80 8.90
CA GLU A 15 9.81 -3.06 9.54
C GLU A 15 11.23 -3.51 9.14
N GLY A 16 11.99 -2.67 8.43
CA GLY A 16 13.33 -3.01 7.92
C GLY A 16 13.33 -4.11 6.86
N ARG A 17 12.22 -4.29 6.15
CA ARG A 17 12.02 -5.30 5.10
C ARG A 17 11.89 -4.63 3.73
N GLU A 18 12.25 -5.35 2.67
CA GLU A 18 12.11 -4.86 1.29
C GLU A 18 10.65 -4.52 0.93
N ARG A 19 9.71 -5.35 1.38
CA ARG A 19 8.27 -5.12 1.25
C ARG A 19 7.48 -5.97 2.23
N LYS A 20 6.26 -5.54 2.54
CA LYS A 20 5.25 -6.30 3.29
C LYS A 20 4.00 -6.46 2.44
N LYS A 21 3.72 -7.70 2.04
CA LYS A 21 2.60 -8.01 1.13
C LYS A 21 1.25 -7.75 1.79
N ILE A 22 0.34 -7.09 1.06
CA ILE A 22 -1.05 -6.90 1.46
C ILE A 22 -1.87 -8.03 0.83
N ALA A 23 -1.97 -9.15 1.55
CA ALA A 23 -2.57 -10.37 1.02
C ALA A 23 -4.11 -10.41 1.10
N THR A 24 -4.74 -9.46 1.79
CA THR A 24 -6.20 -9.45 1.98
C THR A 24 -6.86 -8.48 1.01
N ARG A 25 -8.03 -8.88 0.50
CA ARG A 25 -8.87 -8.01 -0.35
C ARG A 25 -9.22 -6.69 0.36
N GLU A 26 -9.51 -6.77 1.65
CA GLU A 26 -9.84 -5.59 2.47
C GLU A 26 -8.66 -4.64 2.59
N GLY A 27 -7.44 -5.15 2.79
CA GLY A 27 -6.22 -4.35 2.81
C GLY A 27 -5.97 -3.67 1.46
N MET A 28 -6.11 -4.40 0.36
CA MET A 28 -5.96 -3.81 -0.98
C MET A 28 -6.98 -2.70 -1.24
N LEU A 29 -8.22 -2.85 -0.78
CA LEU A 29 -9.26 -1.83 -0.91
C LEU A 29 -9.02 -0.62 -0.01
N ALA A 30 -8.44 -0.82 1.18
CA ALA A 30 -8.05 0.27 2.07
C ALA A 30 -6.96 1.14 1.42
N GLU A 31 -5.90 0.53 0.90
CA GLU A 31 -4.84 1.26 0.19
C GLU A 31 -5.37 1.98 -1.06
N ALA A 32 -6.26 1.33 -1.82
CA ALA A 32 -6.88 1.97 -2.98
C ALA A 32 -7.67 3.24 -2.60
N ARG A 33 -8.37 3.24 -1.45
CA ARG A 33 -9.09 4.43 -0.95
C ARG A 33 -8.13 5.52 -0.47
N THR A 34 -7.10 5.16 0.29
CA THR A 34 -6.07 6.11 0.76
C THR A 34 -5.44 6.85 -0.42
N GLN A 35 -5.13 6.14 -1.51
CA GLN A 35 -4.52 6.76 -2.68
C GLN A 35 -5.48 7.67 -3.45
N VAL A 36 -6.77 7.34 -3.55
CA VAL A 36 -7.77 8.22 -4.17
C VAL A 36 -7.94 9.52 -3.37
N GLY A 37 -7.86 9.43 -2.03
CA GLY A 37 -7.86 10.60 -1.16
C GLY A 37 -6.60 11.48 -1.34
N ALA A 38 -5.45 10.85 -1.54
CA ALA A 38 -4.17 11.54 -1.77
C ALA A 38 -4.08 12.22 -3.14
N ASP A 39 -4.71 11.67 -4.18
CA ASP A 39 -4.72 12.25 -5.54
C ASP A 39 -5.68 13.47 -5.66
N THR A 40 -6.48 13.78 -4.64
CA THR A 40 -7.49 14.86 -4.63
C THR A 40 -7.02 16.12 -3.87
N HIS A 41 -5.72 16.26 -3.58
CA HIS A 41 -5.16 17.43 -2.88
C HIS A 41 -3.98 18.05 -3.63
#